data_AF-A0A7J7M984-F1
#
_entry.id   AF-A0A7J7M984-F1
#
_cell.length_a   1.000
_cell.length_b   1.000
_cell.length_c   1.000
_cell.angle_alpha   90.00
_cell.angle_beta   90.00
_cell.angle_gamma   90.00
#
_symmetry.space_group_name_H-M   'P 1'
#
loop_
_entity.id
_entity.type
_entity.pdbx_description
1 polymer ?
#
loop_
_entity_poly.entity_id
_entity_poly.type
_entity_poly.pdbx_seq_one_letter_code
_entity_poly.pdbx_strand_id
1 'polypeptide(L)' 'MKRKLVGTRLPTFTQNDSKELIGSLNFIGINHYATVYVQDTPRYLDKHGNDYIQDLSVSTSCKSIVNYFIH' A
#
# COMPACT_ATOMS: atom_id res chain seq x y z
N MET A 1 -6.04 11.55 5.83
CA MET A 1 -4.64 11.49 5.36
C MET A 1 -4.53 10.90 3.95
N LYS A 2 -4.97 9.67 3.66
CA LYS A 2 -4.82 9.01 2.33
C LYS A 2 -5.47 9.72 1.14
N ARG A 3 -6.74 10.15 1.24
CA ARG A 3 -7.47 10.84 0.15
C ARG A 3 -6.75 12.07 -0.41
N LYS A 4 -6.10 12.86 0.45
CA LYS A 4 -5.34 14.06 0.03
C LYS A 4 -4.14 13.72 -0.85
N LEU A 5 -3.59 12.51 -0.71
CA LEU A 5 -2.37 12.06 -1.38
C LEU A 5 -2.67 11.48 -2.76
N VAL A 6 -3.66 10.61 -2.81
CA VAL A 6 -4.06 9.89 -4.03
C VAL A 6 -4.99 10.72 -4.92
N GLY A 7 -5.70 11.68 -4.33
CA GLY A 7 -6.59 12.60 -5.04
C GLY A 7 -7.65 11.85 -5.83
N THR A 8 -7.75 12.19 -7.12
CA THR A 8 -8.72 11.64 -8.07
C THR A 8 -8.50 10.18 -8.43
N ARG A 9 -7.33 9.60 -8.12
CA ARG A 9 -7.06 8.17 -8.37
C ARG A 9 -7.85 7.24 -7.44
N LEU A 10 -8.26 7.74 -6.28
CA LEU A 10 -9.13 6.98 -5.39
C LEU A 10 -10.60 7.34 -5.68
N PRO A 11 -11.45 6.36 -6.03
CA PRO A 11 -12.85 6.63 -6.30
C PRO A 11 -13.56 7.15 -5.05
N THR A 12 -14.59 7.97 -5.28
CA THR A 12 -15.45 8.46 -4.20
C THR A 12 -16.69 7.57 -4.12
N PHE A 13 -16.95 7.04 -2.93
CA PHE A 13 -18.17 6.31 -2.65
C PHE A 13 -19.34 7.27 -2.44
N THR A 14 -20.50 6.91 -2.96
CA THR A 14 -21.75 7.58 -2.58
C THR A 14 -22.16 7.17 -1.16
N GLN A 15 -23.16 7.86 -0.63
CA GLN A 15 -23.74 7.50 0.67
C GLN A 15 -24.36 6.10 0.65
N ASN A 16 -24.94 5.68 -0.48
CA ASN A 16 -25.54 4.36 -0.61
C ASN A 16 -24.47 3.26 -0.64
N ASP A 17 -23.44 3.43 -1.46
CA ASP A 17 -22.31 2.49 -1.54
C ASP A 17 -21.66 2.30 -0.15
N SER A 18 -21.50 3.39 0.59
CA SER A 18 -20.94 3.35 1.94
C SER A 18 -21.81 2.55 2.91
N LYS A 19 -23.13 2.68 2.84
CA LYS A 19 -24.07 1.93 3.69
C LYS A 19 -24.05 0.44 3.40
N GLU A 20 -23.92 0.06 2.13
CA GLU A 20 -23.85 -1.34 1.73
C GLU A 20 -22.51 -1.98 2.11
N LEU A 21 -21.40 -1.23 2.01
CA LEU A 21 -20.06 -1.76 2.31
C LEU A 21 -19.82 -1.93 3.82
N ILE A 22 -20.27 -0.98 4.64
CA ILE A 22 -20.03 -1.01 6.09
C ILE A 22 -20.81 -2.19 6.70
N GLY A 23 -20.09 -3.16 7.27
CA GLY A 23 -20.69 -4.33 7.91
C GLY A 23 -21.03 -5.49 6.97
N SER A 24 -20.65 -5.41 5.69
CA SER A 24 -20.86 -6.48 4.70
C SER A 24 -19.95 -7.71 4.85
N LEU A 25 -19.19 -7.81 5.94
CA LEU A 25 -18.21 -8.87 6.17
C LEU A 25 -18.56 -9.67 7.43
N ASN A 26 -18.66 -10.99 7.29
CA ASN A 26 -18.89 -11.92 8.41
C ASN A 26 -17.59 -12.53 8.95
N PHE A 27 -16.54 -12.60 8.13
CA PHE A 27 -15.22 -13.08 8.51
C PHE A 27 -14.14 -12.39 7.64
N ILE A 28 -12.89 -12.41 8.11
CA ILE A 28 -11.74 -11.88 7.39
C ILE A 28 -10.69 -12.98 7.32
N GLY A 29 -10.39 -13.45 6.10
CA GLY A 29 -9.25 -14.33 5.84
C GLY A 29 -8.02 -13.51 5.44
N ILE A 30 -6.87 -13.77 6.05
CA ILE A 30 -5.62 -13.05 5.76
C ILE A 30 -4.66 -14.00 5.04
N ASN A 31 -4.32 -13.68 3.80
CA ASN A 31 -3.23 -14.35 3.09
C ASN A 31 -1.92 -13.64 3.42
N HIS A 32 -1.08 -14.26 4.25
CA HIS A 32 0.21 -13.69 4.68
C HIS A 32 1.37 -14.38 3.94
N TYR A 33 2.08 -13.62 3.12
CA TYR A 33 3.18 -14.15 2.29
C TYR A 33 4.57 -13.69 2.73
N ALA A 34 4.69 -12.47 3.26
CA ALA A 34 5.96 -11.89 3.61
C ALA A 34 5.82 -10.74 4.61
N THR A 35 6.91 -10.45 5.29
CA THR A 35 7.09 -9.22 6.08
C THR A 35 8.18 -8.38 5.40
N VAL A 36 7.94 -7.08 5.26
CA VAL A 36 8.86 -6.13 4.62
C VAL A 36 9.30 -5.07 5.62
N TYR A 37 10.57 -4.68 5.56
CA TYR A 37 11.08 -3.53 6.32
C TYR A 37 10.70 -2.25 5.59
N VAL A 38 10.28 -1.24 6.35
CA VAL A 38 9.76 0.03 5.82
C VAL A 38 10.50 1.20 6.48
N GLN A 39 10.89 2.19 5.69
CA GLN A 39 11.52 3.42 6.16
C GLN A 39 10.84 4.64 5.56
N ASP A 40 10.64 5.69 6.37
CA ASP A 40 10.10 6.96 5.91
C ASP A 40 11.05 7.64 4.91
N THR A 41 10.49 8.20 3.84
CA THR A 41 11.26 8.89 2.81
C THR A 41 10.58 10.21 2.43
N PRO A 42 11.37 11.27 2.13
CA PRO A 42 10.82 12.51 1.60
C PRO A 42 10.03 12.24 0.32
N ARG A 43 8.90 12.93 0.16
CA ARG A 43 8.18 12.87 -1.12
C ARG A 43 8.95 13.60 -2.19
N TYR A 44 9.51 12.83 -3.10
CA TYR A 44 9.91 13.34 -4.40
C TYR A 44 8.67 13.34 -5.28
N LEU A 45 8.31 14.51 -5.84
CA LEU A 45 7.32 14.61 -6.90
C LEU A 45 7.97 14.08 -8.19
N ASP A 46 8.19 12.77 -8.24
CA ASP A 46 8.77 12.15 -9.42
C ASP A 46 7.76 12.14 -10.56
N LYS A 47 8.25 12.39 -11.77
CA LYS A 47 7.45 12.37 -13.01
C LYS A 47 7.08 10.94 -13.44
N HIS A 48 7.60 9.93 -12.75
CA HIS A 48 7.42 8.51 -13.06
C HIS A 48 6.42 7.85 -12.11
N GLY A 49 5.13 7.99 -12.46
CA GLY A 49 4.06 7.05 -12.11
C GLY A 49 3.78 6.85 -10.61
N ASN A 50 2.65 7.37 -10.15
CA ASN A 50 2.21 7.20 -8.77
C ASN A 50 1.81 5.73 -8.47
N ASP A 51 2.72 4.95 -7.89
CA ASP A 51 2.42 3.61 -7.37
C ASP A 51 2.02 3.65 -5.88
N TYR A 52 1.56 2.50 -5.36
CA TYR A 52 1.09 2.38 -3.97
C TYR A 52 2.18 2.70 -2.93
N ILE A 53 3.44 2.35 -3.21
CA ILE A 53 4.57 2.52 -2.29
C ILE A 53 5.02 3.99 -2.27
N GLN A 54 5.02 4.66 -3.42
CA GLN A 54 5.27 6.10 -3.54
C GLN A 54 4.18 6.93 -2.84
N ASP A 55 2.92 6.52 -2.92
CA ASP A 55 1.82 7.19 -2.21
C ASP A 55 1.94 7.14 -0.68
N LEU A 56 2.61 6.09 -0.19
CA LEU A 56 2.96 5.92 1.21
C LEU A 56 4.15 6.78 1.64
N SER A 57 4.95 7.31 0.70
CA SER A 57 6.22 8.00 0.96
C SER A 57 7.25 7.14 1.69
N VAL A 58 7.34 5.85 1.35
CA VAL A 58 8.24 4.93 2.04
C VAL A 58 9.15 4.19 1.08
N SER A 59 10.36 3.88 1.54
CA SER A 59 11.18 2.84 0.92
C SER A 59 10.91 1.50 1.60
N THR A 60 10.97 0.41 0.82
CA THR A 60 10.82 -0.94 1.33
C THR A 60 12.05 -1.78 1.02
N SER A 61 12.40 -2.70 1.92
CA SER A 61 13.46 -3.67 1.67
C SER A 61 13.06 -5.07 2.13
N CYS A 62 13.48 -6.07 1.36
CA CYS A 62 13.38 -7.49 1.65
C CYS A 62 14.75 -8.11 1.40
N LYS A 63 15.33 -8.82 2.39
CA LYS A 63 16.59 -9.53 2.18
C LYS A 63 16.32 -10.83 1.42
N SER A 64 16.89 -10.98 0.21
CA SER A 64 16.99 -12.28 -0.45
C SER A 64 17.95 -13.19 0.32
N ILE A 65 17.51 -14.41 0.65
CA ILE A 65 18.31 -15.41 1.39
C ILE A 65 19.39 -16.07 0.50
N VAL A 66 19.39 -15.82 -0.82
CA VAL A 66 20.21 -16.57 -1.79
C VAL A 66 21.71 -16.21 -1.79
N ASN A 67 22.15 -15.17 -1.07
CA ASN A 67 23.56 -14.76 -1.08
C ASN A 67 24.45 -15.45 -0.02
N TYR A 68 23.96 -16.47 0.68
CA TYR A 68 24.75 -17.21 1.69
C TYR A 68 25.29 -18.58 1.21
N PHE A 69 25.12 -18.96 -0.06
CA PHE A 69 25.49 -20.29 -0.55
C PHE A 69 26.28 -20.30 -1.88
N ILE A 70 27.22 -19.39 -2.09
CA ILE A 70 28.31 -19.66 -3.04
C ILE A 70 29.62 -19.13 -2.43
N HIS A 71 30.43 -20.07 -1.94
CA HIS A 71 31.88 -19.93 -1.80
C HIS A 71 32.54 -20.29 -3.14
#